data_AF-A0A7V3VWV0-F1
#
_entry.id   AF-A0A7V3VWV0-F1
#
_cell.length_a   1.000
_cell.length_b   1.000
_cell.length_c   1.000
_cell.angle_alpha   90.00
_cell.angle_beta   90.00
_cell.angle_gamma   90.00
#
_symmetry.space_group_name_H-M   'P 1'
#
loop_
_entity.id
_entity.type
_entity.pdbx_description
1 polymer ?
#
loop_
_entity_poly.entity_id
_entity_poly.type
_entity_poly.pdbx_seq_one_letter_code
_entity_poly.pdbx_strand_id
1 'polypeptide(L)'
;MLSLRDALESALIEDPDNLATHYAYADYLQEQGDPRGEFIQLQLALEGPQRSEAEKRKLQVRAEELLREHEREWLGTLADIPCLEYRFVRGWLDTLLVRDSADKVPCADLRLALGSAQAARLLRKLVLENDDGLVEALLDSPFLHNLRVFQLGRPMNGFYDPSQVVESPDLVELIAQLPRIEELRLFAADYNATHLFALPNLSSLRVLQIYYWTEYLTEYPLEVLADNPALGNLTHLFLHPPPFIGPGIGLAGVRAIVTSRHLRRLTHLQLHRSDLGDVGCTEIVTSGILKRLQVLDLRYGEITDTGACILADCPDLRRLELLDIERN
;
A
#
# COMPACT_ATOMS: atom_id res chain seq x y z
N MET A 1 8.18 -4.05 -37.60
CA MET A 1 9.36 -3.98 -36.71
C MET A 1 8.98 -3.04 -35.58
N LEU A 2 9.17 -3.43 -34.32
CA LEU A 2 9.03 -2.48 -33.20
C LEU A 2 10.07 -1.37 -33.36
N SER A 3 9.72 -0.14 -33.03
CA SER A 3 10.70 0.96 -33.02
C SER A 3 11.69 0.76 -31.87
N LEU A 4 12.86 1.43 -31.92
CA LEU A 4 13.82 1.40 -30.82
C LEU A 4 13.18 1.93 -29.51
N ARG A 5 12.31 2.95 -29.63
CA ARG A 5 11.51 3.46 -28.52
C ARG A 5 10.67 2.35 -27.88
N ASP A 6 9.90 1.62 -28.68
CA ASP A 6 9.03 0.57 -28.15
C ASP A 6 9.83 -0.55 -27.50
N ALA A 7 11.03 -0.87 -28.02
CA ALA A 7 11.91 -1.88 -27.43
C ALA A 7 12.45 -1.44 -26.05
N LEU A 8 12.87 -0.18 -25.92
CA LEU A 8 13.34 0.38 -24.66
C LEU A 8 12.20 0.49 -23.62
N GLU A 9 11.03 0.96 -24.04
CA GLU A 9 9.85 1.02 -23.17
C GLU A 9 9.41 -0.38 -22.72
N SER A 10 9.45 -1.39 -23.61
CA SER A 10 9.14 -2.78 -23.25
C SER A 10 10.12 -3.33 -22.22
N ALA A 11 11.42 -3.05 -22.37
CA ALA A 11 12.45 -3.44 -21.41
C ALA A 11 12.27 -2.76 -20.04
N LEU A 12 11.83 -1.49 -20.04
CA LEU A 12 11.50 -0.75 -18.81
C LEU A 12 10.28 -1.33 -18.10
N ILE A 13 9.28 -1.82 -18.83
CA ILE A 13 8.09 -2.46 -18.24
C ILE A 13 8.46 -3.81 -17.62
N GLU A 14 9.32 -4.58 -18.28
CA GLU A 14 9.79 -5.88 -17.79
C GLU A 14 10.61 -5.75 -16.48
N ASP A 15 11.54 -4.80 -16.46
CA ASP A 15 12.37 -4.48 -15.29
C ASP A 15 12.41 -2.97 -14.99
N PRO A 16 11.39 -2.44 -14.29
CA PRO A 16 11.29 -1.01 -13.99
C PRO A 16 12.39 -0.47 -13.07
N ASP A 17 13.13 -1.36 -12.39
CA ASP A 17 14.22 -1.00 -11.47
C ASP A 17 15.59 -0.95 -12.16
N ASN A 18 15.68 -1.37 -13.43
CA ASN A 18 16.93 -1.35 -14.20
C ASN A 18 17.36 0.08 -14.57
N LEU A 19 18.24 0.65 -13.74
CA LEU A 19 18.79 2.00 -13.97
C LEU A 19 19.47 2.16 -15.32
N ALA A 20 20.17 1.13 -15.82
CA ALA A 20 20.86 1.20 -17.09
C ALA A 20 19.88 1.36 -18.26
N THR A 21 18.72 0.69 -18.21
CA THR A 21 17.65 0.87 -19.21
C THR A 21 17.06 2.28 -19.15
N HIS A 22 16.88 2.85 -17.94
CA HIS A 22 16.41 4.23 -17.80
C HIS A 22 17.41 5.24 -18.39
N TYR A 23 18.72 5.06 -18.15
CA TYR A 23 19.76 5.88 -18.78
C TYR A 23 19.74 5.76 -20.30
N ALA A 24 19.69 4.54 -20.85
CA ALA A 24 19.64 4.32 -22.29
C ALA A 24 18.39 4.95 -22.95
N TYR A 25 17.23 4.86 -22.29
CA TYR A 25 16.01 5.50 -22.76
C TYR A 25 16.11 7.02 -22.71
N ALA A 26 16.71 7.58 -21.66
CA ALA A 26 16.92 9.01 -21.54
C ALA A 26 17.83 9.57 -22.65
N ASP A 27 18.94 8.89 -22.92
CA ASP A 27 19.89 9.26 -23.98
C ASP A 27 19.22 9.22 -25.35
N TYR A 28 18.48 8.14 -25.63
CA TYR A 28 17.69 8.03 -26.86
C TYR A 28 16.70 9.19 -27.03
N LEU A 29 15.95 9.54 -25.99
CA LEU A 29 14.99 10.66 -26.05
C LEU A 29 15.69 12.00 -26.31
N GLN A 30 16.85 12.26 -25.69
CA GLN A 30 17.63 13.47 -25.95
C GLN A 30 18.12 13.54 -27.40
N GLU A 31 18.57 12.42 -27.98
CA GLU A 31 18.96 12.36 -29.40
C GLU A 31 17.79 12.68 -30.34
N GLN A 32 16.56 12.37 -29.93
CA GLN A 32 15.33 12.74 -30.67
C GLN A 32 14.85 14.17 -30.37
N GLY A 33 15.51 14.90 -29.47
CA GLY A 33 15.09 16.22 -29.02
C GLY A 33 13.87 16.22 -28.10
N ASP A 34 13.54 15.09 -27.49
CA ASP A 34 12.45 14.97 -26.52
C ASP A 34 12.93 15.43 -25.13
N PRO A 35 12.33 16.48 -24.53
CA PRO A 35 12.75 17.05 -23.25
C PRO A 35 12.60 16.07 -22.08
N ARG A 36 11.79 15.02 -22.22
CA ARG A 36 11.65 13.95 -21.23
C ARG A 36 12.98 13.22 -21.00
N GLY A 37 13.86 13.17 -22.00
CA GLY A 37 15.21 12.61 -21.85
C GLY A 37 16.08 13.39 -20.87
N GLU A 38 16.04 14.73 -20.90
CA GLU A 38 16.72 15.57 -19.89
C GLU A 38 16.11 15.34 -18.50
N PHE A 39 14.78 15.32 -18.43
CA PHE A 39 14.05 15.11 -17.19
C PHE A 39 14.41 13.78 -16.49
N ILE A 40 14.50 12.67 -17.25
CA ILE A 40 14.91 11.37 -16.72
C ILE A 40 16.34 11.43 -16.16
N GLN A 41 17.29 11.99 -16.92
CA GLN A 41 18.69 12.13 -16.48
C GLN A 41 18.81 12.93 -15.18
N LEU A 42 18.05 14.03 -15.05
CA LEU A 42 18.03 14.85 -13.83
C LEU A 42 17.51 14.06 -12.63
N GLN A 43 16.44 13.28 -12.80
CA GLN A 43 15.89 12.46 -11.72
C GLN A 43 16.81 11.30 -11.33
N LEU A 44 17.43 10.62 -12.30
CA LEU A 44 18.45 9.60 -12.04
C LEU A 44 19.68 10.19 -11.33
N ALA A 45 20.08 11.40 -11.73
CA ALA A 45 21.11 12.14 -11.04
C ALA A 45 20.72 12.41 -9.58
N LEU A 46 19.50 12.86 -9.29
CA LEU A 46 19.04 13.09 -7.91
C LEU A 46 19.06 11.82 -7.03
N GLU A 47 18.91 10.63 -7.61
CA GLU A 47 19.00 9.34 -6.91
C GLU A 47 20.44 8.87 -6.64
N GLY A 48 21.42 9.35 -7.41
CA GLY A 48 22.81 8.93 -7.31
C GLY A 48 23.53 9.40 -6.03
N PRO A 49 24.52 8.65 -5.52
CA PRO A 49 25.25 9.02 -4.31
C PRO A 49 26.10 10.29 -4.50
N GLN A 50 26.36 10.99 -3.39
CA GLN A 50 27.33 12.09 -3.26
C GLN A 50 27.14 13.29 -4.20
N ARG A 51 26.13 14.13 -3.92
CA ARG A 51 26.08 15.50 -4.42
C ARG A 51 25.92 16.48 -3.28
N SER A 52 26.50 17.67 -3.44
CA SER A 52 26.26 18.77 -2.51
C SER A 52 24.79 19.18 -2.55
N GLU A 53 24.28 19.71 -1.43
CA GLU A 53 22.90 20.21 -1.37
C GLU A 53 22.63 21.32 -2.39
N ALA A 54 23.65 22.10 -2.76
CA ALA A 54 23.54 23.12 -3.80
C ALA A 54 23.32 22.50 -5.20
N GLU A 55 24.01 21.41 -5.53
CA GLU A 55 23.83 20.70 -6.80
C GLU A 55 22.46 20.02 -6.87
N LYS A 56 22.03 19.35 -5.78
CA LYS A 56 20.68 18.76 -5.71
C LYS A 56 19.59 19.79 -5.96
N ARG A 57 19.68 20.96 -5.32
CA ARG A 57 18.74 22.07 -5.54
C ARG A 57 18.72 22.52 -7.00
N LYS A 58 19.87 22.65 -7.66
CA LYS A 58 19.93 23.02 -9.08
C LYS A 58 19.25 21.98 -9.97
N LEU A 59 19.55 20.69 -9.77
CA LEU A 59 18.92 19.61 -10.53
C LEU A 59 17.41 19.57 -10.31
N GLN A 60 16.98 19.77 -9.06
CA GLN A 60 15.57 19.77 -8.71
C GLN A 60 14.81 20.95 -9.33
N VAL A 61 15.36 22.17 -9.26
CA VAL A 61 14.77 23.35 -9.91
C VAL A 61 14.62 23.12 -11.41
N ARG A 62 15.65 22.58 -12.07
CA ARG A 62 15.57 22.29 -13.52
C ARG A 62 14.53 21.21 -13.84
N ALA A 63 14.42 20.17 -13.02
CA ALA A 63 13.41 19.13 -13.20
C ALA A 63 11.99 19.68 -13.00
N GLU A 64 11.77 20.55 -12.02
CA GLU A 64 10.50 21.23 -11.77
C GLU A 64 10.12 22.19 -12.91
N GLU A 65 11.10 22.90 -13.49
CA GLU A 65 10.90 23.72 -14.69
C GLU A 65 10.42 22.88 -15.87
N LEU A 66 11.12 21.78 -16.18
CA LEU A 66 10.74 20.87 -17.27
C LEU A 66 9.36 20.25 -17.04
N LEU A 67 9.06 19.83 -15.82
CA LEU A 67 7.74 19.29 -15.49
C LEU A 67 6.67 20.35 -15.75
N ARG A 68 6.81 21.56 -15.20
CA ARG A 68 5.83 22.65 -15.41
C ARG A 68 5.61 22.99 -16.89
N GLU A 69 6.63 22.86 -17.72
CA GLU A 69 6.54 23.12 -19.17
C GLU A 69 5.85 22.00 -19.94
N HIS A 70 6.07 20.74 -19.56
CA HIS A 70 5.66 19.55 -20.34
C HIS A 70 4.62 18.64 -19.66
N GLU A 71 4.18 18.98 -18.45
CA GLU A 71 3.28 18.16 -17.62
C GLU A 71 2.02 17.73 -18.34
N ARG A 72 1.33 18.67 -19.00
CA ARG A 72 0.10 18.37 -19.75
C ARG A 72 0.34 17.40 -20.90
N GLU A 73 1.49 17.51 -21.57
CA GLU A 73 1.88 16.59 -22.65
C GLU A 73 2.21 15.20 -22.11
N TRP A 74 2.98 15.11 -21.03
CA TRP A 74 3.41 13.84 -20.45
C TRP A 74 2.28 13.08 -19.77
N LEU A 75 1.37 13.78 -19.09
CA LEU A 75 0.16 13.17 -18.51
C LEU A 75 -0.85 12.77 -19.59
N GLY A 76 -0.86 13.47 -20.73
CA GLY A 76 -1.85 13.28 -21.78
C GLY A 76 -3.27 13.50 -21.24
N THR A 77 -4.14 12.52 -21.44
CA THR A 77 -5.54 12.53 -21.01
C THR A 77 -5.73 12.65 -19.50
N LEU A 78 -4.73 12.23 -18.69
CA LEU A 78 -4.79 12.40 -17.24
C LEU A 78 -4.73 13.87 -16.82
N ALA A 79 -4.20 14.77 -17.65
CA ALA A 79 -4.12 16.19 -17.32
C ALA A 79 -5.49 16.87 -17.23
N ASP A 80 -6.53 16.24 -17.77
CA ASP A 80 -7.90 16.77 -17.79
C ASP A 80 -8.76 16.19 -16.64
N ILE A 81 -8.22 15.23 -15.87
CA ILE A 81 -8.93 14.64 -14.74
C ILE A 81 -8.73 15.53 -13.50
N PRO A 82 -9.81 16.08 -12.90
CA PRO A 82 -9.70 16.92 -11.73
C PRO A 82 -9.22 16.13 -10.51
N CYS A 83 -8.66 16.84 -9.53
CA CYS A 83 -8.31 16.29 -8.21
C CYS A 83 -7.29 15.12 -8.24
N LEU A 84 -6.50 15.02 -9.31
CA LEU A 84 -5.35 14.13 -9.36
C LEU A 84 -4.14 14.76 -8.69
N GLU A 85 -3.56 14.05 -7.73
CA GLU A 85 -2.20 14.28 -7.26
C GLU A 85 -1.29 13.21 -7.84
N TYR A 86 -0.09 13.59 -8.23
CA TYR A 86 0.85 12.65 -8.82
C TYR A 86 2.29 13.01 -8.56
N ARG A 87 3.16 12.05 -8.83
CA ARG A 87 4.61 12.23 -8.81
C ARG A 87 5.23 11.49 -9.99
N PHE A 88 6.14 12.18 -10.66
CA PHE A 88 7.02 11.57 -11.64
C PHE A 88 8.30 11.06 -10.99
N VAL A 89 8.75 9.86 -11.36
CA VAL A 89 10.06 9.29 -11.00
C VAL A 89 10.67 8.68 -12.25
N ARG A 90 11.95 8.99 -12.50
CA ARG A 90 12.70 8.61 -13.71
C ARG A 90 11.91 8.88 -14.99
N GLY A 91 11.22 10.02 -15.04
CA GLY A 91 10.40 10.47 -16.16
C GLY A 91 9.07 9.74 -16.36
N TRP A 92 8.66 8.83 -15.48
CA TRP A 92 7.37 8.12 -15.56
C TRP A 92 6.44 8.53 -14.43
N LEU A 93 5.14 8.41 -14.66
CA LEU A 93 4.16 8.54 -13.61
C LEU A 93 4.34 7.35 -12.64
N ASP A 94 4.82 7.65 -11.44
CA ASP A 94 5.19 6.65 -10.43
C ASP A 94 4.13 6.53 -9.34
N THR A 95 3.62 7.67 -8.91
CA THR A 95 2.57 7.76 -7.89
C THR A 95 1.37 8.49 -8.48
N LEU A 96 0.18 7.94 -8.26
CA LEU A 96 -1.09 8.55 -8.59
C LEU A 96 -2.03 8.46 -7.38
N LEU A 97 -2.59 9.61 -7.00
CA LEU A 97 -3.61 9.76 -5.99
C LEU A 97 -4.86 10.30 -6.68
N VAL A 98 -5.95 9.55 -6.59
CA VAL A 98 -7.28 10.01 -6.99
C VAL A 98 -8.00 10.45 -5.73
N ARG A 99 -8.05 11.77 -5.52
CA ARG A 99 -8.72 12.35 -4.35
C ARG A 99 -10.23 12.26 -4.53
N ASP A 100 -10.93 12.03 -3.42
CA ASP A 100 -12.38 12.15 -3.40
C ASP A 100 -12.76 13.63 -3.54
N SER A 101 -13.58 13.91 -4.56
CA SER A 101 -13.96 15.22 -5.06
C SER A 101 -15.48 15.32 -5.11
N ALA A 102 -16.02 16.51 -4.78
CA ALA A 102 -17.44 16.80 -4.98
C ALA A 102 -17.84 16.69 -6.46
N ASP A 103 -16.91 17.06 -7.35
CA ASP A 103 -17.00 16.82 -8.79
C ASP A 103 -16.40 15.44 -9.07
N LYS A 104 -17.16 14.39 -8.74
CA LYS A 104 -16.76 12.99 -8.95
C LYS A 104 -16.23 12.79 -10.37
N VAL A 105 -15.05 12.19 -10.48
CA VAL A 105 -14.51 11.77 -11.78
C VAL A 105 -15.32 10.56 -12.25
N PRO A 106 -16.00 10.61 -13.40
CA PRO A 106 -16.69 9.43 -13.92
C PRO A 106 -15.68 8.30 -14.17
N CYS A 107 -16.00 7.08 -13.74
CA CYS A 107 -15.10 5.94 -13.86
C CYS A 107 -14.68 5.65 -15.31
N ALA A 108 -15.58 5.92 -16.27
CA ALA A 108 -15.28 5.82 -17.70
C ALA A 108 -14.14 6.76 -18.13
N ASP A 109 -14.08 7.97 -17.57
CA ASP A 109 -13.07 8.96 -17.91
C ASP A 109 -11.71 8.57 -17.32
N LEU A 110 -11.67 8.11 -16.06
CA LEU A 110 -10.42 7.63 -15.48
C LEU A 110 -9.92 6.37 -16.19
N ARG A 111 -10.82 5.43 -16.53
CA ARG A 111 -10.46 4.23 -17.29
C ARG A 111 -9.84 4.58 -18.63
N LEU A 112 -10.49 5.47 -19.38
CA LEU A 112 -10.02 5.92 -20.68
C LEU A 112 -8.68 6.64 -20.54
N ALA A 113 -8.54 7.50 -19.52
CA ALA A 113 -7.31 8.23 -19.27
C ALA A 113 -6.16 7.30 -18.93
N LEU A 114 -6.35 6.37 -17.99
CA LEU A 114 -5.32 5.40 -17.57
C LEU A 114 -4.96 4.39 -18.66
N GLY A 115 -5.95 3.91 -19.43
CA GLY A 115 -5.71 2.99 -20.54
C GLY A 115 -4.91 3.63 -21.69
N SER A 116 -5.00 4.96 -21.86
CA SER A 116 -4.28 5.72 -22.88
C SER A 116 -2.99 6.38 -22.38
N ALA A 117 -2.83 6.53 -21.06
CA ALA A 117 -1.68 7.19 -20.45
C ALA A 117 -0.42 6.33 -20.54
N GLN A 118 0.39 6.58 -21.57
CA GLN A 118 1.71 5.93 -21.70
C GLN A 118 2.58 6.15 -20.46
N ALA A 119 2.49 7.33 -19.83
CA ALA A 119 3.24 7.65 -18.61
C ALA A 119 2.89 6.74 -17.42
N ALA A 120 1.67 6.20 -17.36
CA ALA A 120 1.20 5.36 -16.25
C ALA A 120 1.71 3.91 -16.29
N ARG A 121 2.38 3.48 -17.38
CA ARG A 121 2.85 2.08 -17.54
C ARG A 121 3.80 1.61 -16.43
N LEU A 122 4.54 2.53 -15.80
CA LEU A 122 5.44 2.23 -14.69
C LEU A 122 4.88 2.68 -13.33
N LEU A 123 3.56 2.86 -13.22
CA LEU A 123 2.92 3.24 -11.96
C LEU A 123 3.24 2.22 -10.86
N ARG A 124 3.75 2.71 -9.72
CA ARG A 124 4.15 1.91 -8.56
C ARG A 124 3.22 2.12 -7.37
N LYS A 125 2.65 3.31 -7.23
CA LYS A 125 1.76 3.66 -6.13
C LYS A 125 0.45 4.20 -6.67
N LEU A 126 -0.64 3.56 -6.28
CA LEU A 126 -2.00 4.01 -6.57
C LEU A 126 -2.76 4.14 -5.26
N VAL A 127 -3.38 5.30 -5.07
CA VAL A 127 -4.26 5.57 -3.94
C VAL A 127 -5.57 6.09 -4.48
N LEU A 128 -6.65 5.41 -4.13
CA LEU A 128 -8.01 5.79 -4.46
C LEU A 128 -8.71 6.14 -3.17
N GLU A 129 -9.13 7.39 -3.01
CA GLU A 129 -9.86 7.79 -1.80
C GLU A 129 -11.34 7.37 -1.81
N ASN A 130 -11.85 7.02 -2.99
CA ASN A 130 -13.14 6.39 -3.20
C ASN A 130 -13.05 5.34 -4.32
N ASP A 131 -14.00 4.41 -4.38
CA ASP A 131 -14.16 3.46 -5.48
C ASP A 131 -15.09 4.06 -6.54
N ASP A 132 -16.39 4.27 -6.27
CA ASP A 132 -17.38 4.74 -7.27
C ASP A 132 -17.39 3.93 -8.60
N GLY A 133 -16.77 2.72 -8.65
CA GLY A 133 -16.57 1.90 -9.86
C GLY A 133 -15.17 2.04 -10.48
N LEU A 134 -14.25 2.73 -9.82
CA LEU A 134 -12.86 2.89 -10.24
C LEU A 134 -12.09 1.58 -10.13
N VAL A 135 -12.32 0.77 -9.09
CA VAL A 135 -11.66 -0.53 -8.90
C VAL A 135 -12.02 -1.48 -10.04
N GLU A 136 -13.31 -1.57 -10.42
CA GLU A 136 -13.77 -2.33 -11.58
C GLU A 136 -13.10 -1.81 -12.87
N ALA A 137 -13.11 -0.49 -13.08
CA ALA A 137 -12.49 0.14 -14.24
C ALA A 137 -10.99 -0.15 -14.37
N LEU A 138 -10.30 -0.41 -13.25
CA LEU A 138 -8.87 -0.63 -13.21
C LEU A 138 -8.46 -2.07 -13.53
N LEU A 139 -9.37 -3.04 -13.54
CA LEU A 139 -9.06 -4.47 -13.71
C LEU A 139 -8.27 -4.79 -15.00
N ASP A 140 -8.45 -3.98 -16.05
CA ASP A 140 -7.74 -4.14 -17.34
C ASP A 140 -6.48 -3.27 -17.46
N SER A 141 -6.06 -2.59 -16.39
CA SER A 141 -5.02 -1.57 -16.48
C SER A 141 -3.63 -2.18 -16.73
N PRO A 142 -2.84 -1.64 -17.69
CA PRO A 142 -1.57 -2.24 -18.06
C PRO A 142 -0.51 -2.17 -16.97
N PHE A 143 -0.67 -1.32 -15.95
CA PHE A 143 0.31 -1.09 -14.89
C PHE A 143 0.13 -1.98 -13.65
N LEU A 144 -0.94 -2.78 -13.56
CA LEU A 144 -1.23 -3.59 -12.36
C LEU A 144 -0.06 -4.50 -11.95
N HIS A 145 0.65 -5.06 -12.94
CA HIS A 145 1.81 -5.92 -12.71
C HIS A 145 2.99 -5.21 -12.02
N ASN A 146 3.05 -3.88 -12.09
CA ASN A 146 4.12 -3.09 -11.49
C ASN A 146 3.72 -2.41 -10.18
N LEU A 147 2.45 -2.46 -9.80
CA LEU A 147 2.00 -1.81 -8.57
C LEU A 147 2.67 -2.43 -7.33
N ARG A 148 3.22 -1.57 -6.48
CA ARG A 148 3.90 -1.91 -5.21
C ARG A 148 3.11 -1.43 -4.00
N VAL A 149 2.40 -0.32 -4.14
CA VAL A 149 1.60 0.26 -3.07
C VAL A 149 0.19 0.49 -3.60
N PHE A 150 -0.78 -0.09 -2.92
CA PHE A 150 -2.19 0.16 -3.18
C PHE A 150 -2.89 0.61 -1.91
N GLN A 151 -3.65 1.69 -2.02
CA GLN A 151 -4.55 2.14 -0.97
C GLN A 151 -5.95 2.39 -1.54
N LEU A 152 -6.94 1.91 -0.81
CA LEU A 152 -8.35 2.24 -1.03
C LEU A 152 -8.93 2.90 0.22
N GLY A 153 -9.65 4.00 0.03
CA GLY A 153 -10.25 4.80 1.09
C GLY A 153 -9.27 5.74 1.77
N ARG A 154 -9.83 6.60 2.63
CA ARG A 154 -9.08 7.56 3.44
C ARG A 154 -8.85 7.03 4.85
N PRO A 155 -7.62 7.16 5.40
CA PRO A 155 -7.44 6.98 6.83
C PRO A 155 -8.24 8.05 7.58
N MET A 156 -9.13 7.63 8.46
CA MET A 156 -9.91 8.55 9.29
C MET A 156 -9.04 9.12 10.41
N ASN A 157 -8.93 10.44 10.48
CA ASN A 157 -8.22 11.16 11.54
C ASN A 157 -9.17 11.44 12.72
N GLY A 158 -9.55 10.41 13.47
CA GLY A 158 -10.39 10.57 14.66
C GLY A 158 -11.44 9.48 14.81
N PHE A 159 -12.71 9.89 14.88
CA PHE A 159 -13.84 8.98 15.04
C PHE A 159 -14.20 8.31 13.70
N TYR A 160 -14.60 7.05 13.79
CA TYR A 160 -15.16 6.31 12.67
C TYR A 160 -16.45 6.96 12.17
N ASP A 161 -16.51 7.20 10.85
CA ASP A 161 -17.70 7.70 10.17
C ASP A 161 -18.14 6.68 9.10
N PRO A 162 -19.18 5.86 9.37
CA PRO A 162 -19.68 4.86 8.41
C PRO A 162 -20.01 5.44 7.04
N SER A 163 -20.37 6.73 6.95
CA SER A 163 -20.74 7.37 5.69
C SER A 163 -19.55 7.65 4.75
N GLN A 164 -18.32 7.57 5.27
CA GLN A 164 -17.09 7.78 4.51
C GLN A 164 -16.34 6.47 4.21
N VAL A 165 -16.90 5.33 4.61
CA VAL A 165 -16.31 4.03 4.30
C VAL A 165 -16.62 3.68 2.86
N VAL A 166 -15.58 3.32 2.12
CA VAL A 166 -15.70 2.93 0.72
C VAL A 166 -16.12 1.46 0.65
N GLU A 167 -17.17 1.15 -0.11
CA GLU A 167 -17.53 -0.21 -0.49
C GLU A 167 -16.88 -0.55 -1.83
N SER A 168 -16.32 -1.76 -1.96
CA SER A 168 -15.61 -2.16 -3.18
C SER A 168 -15.68 -3.68 -3.40
N PRO A 169 -16.69 -4.16 -4.16
CA PRO A 169 -16.90 -5.59 -4.37
C PRO A 169 -15.76 -6.25 -5.19
N ASP A 170 -15.17 -5.51 -6.14
CA ASP A 170 -14.12 -6.01 -7.04
C ASP A 170 -12.71 -5.87 -6.46
N LEU A 171 -12.58 -5.38 -5.22
CA LEU A 171 -11.30 -5.13 -4.57
C LEU A 171 -10.40 -6.36 -4.53
N VAL A 172 -10.96 -7.52 -4.17
CA VAL A 172 -10.18 -8.76 -4.06
C VAL A 172 -9.73 -9.25 -5.43
N GLU A 173 -10.55 -9.06 -6.46
CA GLU A 173 -10.20 -9.39 -7.84
C GLU A 173 -9.04 -8.52 -8.34
N LEU A 174 -9.10 -7.21 -8.07
CA LEU A 174 -8.00 -6.30 -8.39
C LEU A 174 -6.70 -6.73 -7.69
N ILE A 175 -6.76 -6.99 -6.38
CA ILE A 175 -5.56 -7.35 -5.58
C ILE A 175 -4.96 -8.69 -6.05
N ALA A 176 -5.77 -9.64 -6.51
CA ALA A 176 -5.30 -10.90 -7.08
C ALA A 176 -4.41 -10.71 -8.33
N GLN A 177 -4.55 -9.57 -9.02
CA GLN A 177 -3.75 -9.22 -10.21
C GLN A 177 -2.47 -8.43 -9.89
N LEU A 178 -2.14 -8.20 -8.60
CA LEU A 178 -0.97 -7.43 -8.18
C LEU A 178 0.18 -8.37 -7.73
N PRO A 179 1.02 -8.89 -8.63
CA PRO A 179 2.03 -9.91 -8.30
C PRO A 179 3.19 -9.39 -7.46
N ARG A 180 3.38 -8.06 -7.40
CA ARG A 180 4.51 -7.40 -6.75
C ARG A 180 4.06 -6.46 -5.62
N ILE A 181 2.83 -6.60 -5.11
CA ILE A 181 2.32 -5.71 -4.06
C ILE A 181 3.16 -5.84 -2.78
N GLU A 182 3.65 -4.70 -2.28
CA GLU A 182 4.50 -4.58 -1.09
C GLU A 182 3.75 -3.93 0.08
N GLU A 183 2.83 -3.01 -0.20
CA GLU A 183 1.97 -2.37 0.79
C GLU A 183 0.52 -2.34 0.34
N LEU A 184 -0.35 -2.83 1.21
CA LEU A 184 -1.79 -2.83 1.02
C LEU A 184 -2.45 -2.10 2.19
N ARG A 185 -3.16 -1.01 1.90
CA ARG A 185 -3.85 -0.18 2.90
C ARG A 185 -5.32 -0.04 2.54
N LEU A 186 -6.17 -0.72 3.28
CA LEU A 186 -7.60 -0.79 3.02
C LEU A 186 -8.35 -0.08 4.14
N PHE A 187 -8.97 1.04 3.79
CA PHE A 187 -9.90 1.82 4.61
C PHE A 187 -11.30 1.70 3.99
N ALA A 188 -11.72 0.45 3.77
CA ALA A 188 -12.89 0.08 2.98
C ALA A 188 -13.64 -1.07 3.67
N ALA A 189 -14.89 -1.26 3.28
CA ALA A 189 -15.79 -2.31 3.76
C ALA A 189 -16.31 -3.17 2.59
N ASP A 190 -17.06 -4.21 2.96
CA ASP A 190 -17.82 -5.08 2.06
C ASP A 190 -16.99 -5.79 0.98
N TYR A 191 -15.82 -6.30 1.38
CA TYR A 191 -15.02 -7.21 0.58
C TYR A 191 -14.76 -8.50 1.34
N ASN A 192 -14.61 -9.60 0.59
CA ASN A 192 -14.37 -10.92 1.15
C ASN A 192 -12.94 -11.05 1.71
N ALA A 193 -12.76 -10.81 3.01
CA ALA A 193 -11.43 -10.86 3.63
C ALA A 193 -10.87 -12.29 3.68
N THR A 194 -11.73 -13.30 3.78
CA THR A 194 -11.31 -14.71 3.72
C THR A 194 -10.58 -15.00 2.41
N HIS A 195 -11.15 -14.54 1.28
CA HIS A 195 -10.52 -14.70 -0.02
C HIS A 195 -9.26 -13.84 -0.15
N LEU A 196 -9.30 -12.58 0.29
CA LEU A 196 -8.13 -11.70 0.31
C LEU A 196 -6.95 -12.33 1.06
N PHE A 197 -7.18 -12.85 2.26
CA PHE A 197 -6.16 -13.46 3.10
C PHE A 197 -5.64 -14.79 2.55
N ALA A 198 -6.40 -15.46 1.69
CA ALA A 198 -5.98 -16.68 1.02
C ALA A 198 -5.19 -16.42 -0.28
N LEU A 199 -5.07 -15.18 -0.74
CA LEU A 199 -4.43 -14.87 -2.02
C LEU A 199 -2.95 -15.33 -2.05
N PRO A 200 -2.54 -16.09 -3.08
CA PRO A 200 -1.18 -16.64 -3.17
C PRO A 200 -0.16 -15.62 -3.71
N ASN A 201 -0.61 -14.52 -4.32
CA ASN A 201 0.26 -13.51 -4.93
C ASN A 201 0.84 -12.50 -3.93
N LEU A 202 0.51 -12.59 -2.63
CA LEU A 202 0.96 -11.68 -1.58
C LEU A 202 2.41 -11.91 -1.11
N SER A 203 3.22 -12.61 -1.91
CA SER A 203 4.58 -13.01 -1.56
C SER A 203 5.56 -11.86 -1.32
N SER A 204 5.28 -10.68 -1.89
CA SER A 204 6.07 -9.46 -1.71
C SER A 204 5.53 -8.56 -0.59
N LEU A 205 4.37 -8.88 -0.01
CA LEU A 205 3.66 -8.01 0.91
C LEU A 205 4.43 -7.85 2.21
N ARG A 206 4.73 -6.61 2.57
CA ARG A 206 5.43 -6.21 3.80
C ARG A 206 4.51 -5.48 4.77
N VAL A 207 3.55 -4.72 4.26
CA VAL A 207 2.59 -3.95 5.06
C VAL A 207 1.18 -4.33 4.67
N LEU A 208 0.41 -4.80 5.64
CA LEU A 208 -1.03 -4.99 5.53
C LEU A 208 -1.73 -4.15 6.59
N GLN A 209 -2.50 -3.17 6.13
CA GLN A 209 -3.33 -2.32 6.98
C GLN A 209 -4.77 -2.47 6.56
N ILE A 210 -5.62 -2.98 7.45
CA ILE A 210 -7.06 -3.17 7.22
C ILE A 210 -7.83 -2.52 8.35
N TYR A 211 -8.49 -1.43 8.01
CA TYR A 211 -9.28 -0.63 8.91
C TYR A 211 -10.71 -0.62 8.41
N TYR A 212 -11.67 -0.64 9.35
CA TYR A 212 -13.08 -0.43 9.07
C TYR A 212 -13.75 -1.49 8.20
N TRP A 213 -13.15 -2.66 8.11
CA TRP A 213 -13.77 -3.76 7.41
C TRP A 213 -15.04 -4.21 8.13
N THR A 214 -16.12 -4.30 7.35
CA THR A 214 -17.37 -4.96 7.75
C THR A 214 -17.75 -5.95 6.66
N GLU A 215 -17.98 -7.19 7.06
CA GLU A 215 -18.80 -8.14 6.29
C GLU A 215 -19.91 -8.66 7.21
N TYR A 216 -20.90 -9.36 6.65
CA TYR A 216 -21.94 -10.05 7.44
C TYR A 216 -21.43 -11.25 8.26
N LEU A 217 -20.11 -11.43 8.40
CA LEU A 217 -19.51 -12.51 9.19
C LEU A 217 -19.43 -12.14 10.67
N THR A 218 -19.32 -13.19 11.46
CA THR A 218 -19.28 -13.17 12.92
C THR A 218 -17.89 -12.95 13.50
N GLU A 219 -16.80 -13.11 12.73
CA GLU A 219 -15.41 -13.00 13.21
C GLU A 219 -14.42 -12.61 12.08
N TYR A 220 -13.27 -12.03 12.45
CA TYR A 220 -12.17 -11.76 11.52
C TYR A 220 -11.44 -13.07 11.16
N PRO A 221 -11.29 -13.46 9.88
CA PRO A 221 -10.73 -14.75 9.47
C PRO A 221 -9.18 -14.81 9.56
N LEU A 222 -8.62 -14.53 10.74
CA LEU A 222 -7.18 -14.40 10.93
C LEU A 222 -6.43 -15.73 10.88
N GLU A 223 -7.10 -16.86 11.07
CA GLU A 223 -6.55 -18.20 10.84
C GLU A 223 -6.12 -18.36 9.38
N VAL A 224 -6.93 -17.85 8.44
CA VAL A 224 -6.64 -17.90 7.00
C VAL A 224 -5.39 -17.06 6.68
N LEU A 225 -5.30 -15.87 7.27
CA LEU A 225 -4.12 -15.00 7.15
C LEU A 225 -2.89 -15.68 7.76
N ALA A 226 -3.01 -16.21 8.97
CA ALA A 226 -1.93 -16.86 9.71
C ALA A 226 -1.37 -18.10 9.00
N ASP A 227 -2.23 -18.85 8.29
CA ASP A 227 -1.86 -20.05 7.56
C ASP A 227 -1.39 -19.79 6.13
N ASN A 228 -1.46 -18.56 5.63
CA ASN A 228 -1.03 -18.23 4.27
C ASN A 228 0.52 -18.22 4.16
N PRO A 229 1.13 -19.13 3.37
CA PRO A 229 2.58 -19.18 3.20
C PRO A 229 3.16 -18.01 2.40
N ALA A 230 2.34 -17.30 1.61
CA ALA A 230 2.78 -16.13 0.85
C ALA A 230 3.16 -14.96 1.77
N LEU A 231 2.56 -14.86 2.96
CA LEU A 231 2.79 -13.74 3.89
C LEU A 231 4.12 -13.85 4.69
N GLY A 232 5.08 -14.64 4.22
CA GLY A 232 6.38 -14.82 4.86
C GLY A 232 7.23 -13.54 4.96
N ASN A 233 6.93 -12.54 4.13
CA ASN A 233 7.58 -11.23 4.11
C ASN A 233 6.83 -10.16 4.91
N LEU A 234 5.69 -10.49 5.51
CA LEU A 234 4.89 -9.52 6.25
C LEU A 234 5.65 -9.04 7.49
N THR A 235 5.78 -7.72 7.60
CA THR A 235 6.50 -7.05 8.70
C THR A 235 5.56 -6.20 9.55
N HIS A 236 4.53 -5.62 8.93
CA HIS A 236 3.55 -4.77 9.58
C HIS A 236 2.15 -5.33 9.33
N LEU A 237 1.44 -5.66 10.40
CA LEU A 237 0.05 -6.07 10.36
C LEU A 237 -0.75 -5.13 11.25
N PHE A 238 -1.63 -4.34 10.63
CA PHE A 238 -2.45 -3.36 11.33
C PHE A 238 -3.92 -3.62 11.09
N LEU A 239 -4.62 -4.05 12.14
CA LEU A 239 -6.03 -4.36 12.08
C LEU A 239 -6.79 -3.42 13.02
N HIS A 240 -7.79 -2.73 12.46
CA HIS A 240 -8.69 -1.88 13.23
C HIS A 240 -10.15 -2.11 12.83
N PRO A 241 -10.86 -2.99 13.55
CA PRO A 241 -12.28 -3.18 13.34
C PRO A 241 -13.09 -1.89 13.56
N PRO A 242 -14.15 -1.66 12.77
CA PRO A 242 -15.00 -0.49 12.91
C PRO A 242 -15.65 -0.48 14.28
N PRO A 243 -15.66 0.62 15.03
CA PRO A 243 -16.26 0.67 16.36
C PRO A 243 -17.80 0.50 16.29
N PHE A 244 -18.36 -0.15 17.31
CA PHE A 244 -19.80 -0.33 17.55
C PHE A 244 -20.59 -1.20 16.54
N ILE A 245 -19.98 -1.66 15.44
CA ILE A 245 -20.63 -2.48 14.40
C ILE A 245 -19.70 -3.63 14.01
N GLY A 246 -20.27 -4.81 13.76
CA GLY A 246 -19.54 -6.00 13.32
C GLY A 246 -18.70 -6.65 14.43
N PRO A 247 -18.04 -7.76 14.12
CA PRO A 247 -17.26 -8.51 15.10
C PRO A 247 -15.92 -7.84 15.41
N GLY A 248 -15.44 -8.04 16.63
CA GLY A 248 -14.05 -7.73 17.00
C GLY A 248 -13.09 -8.81 16.51
N ILE A 249 -11.82 -8.65 16.85
CA ILE A 249 -10.82 -9.71 16.66
C ILE A 249 -10.96 -10.71 17.81
N GLY A 250 -11.35 -11.94 17.48
CA GLY A 250 -11.47 -13.04 18.45
C GLY A 250 -10.10 -13.51 18.98
N LEU A 251 -10.06 -14.02 20.21
CA LEU A 251 -8.88 -14.62 20.84
C LEU A 251 -8.27 -15.76 19.99
N ALA A 252 -9.11 -16.52 19.27
CA ALA A 252 -8.65 -17.54 18.32
C ALA A 252 -7.79 -16.94 17.20
N GLY A 253 -8.25 -15.83 16.62
CA GLY A 253 -7.49 -15.07 15.64
C GLY A 253 -6.19 -14.49 16.19
N VAL A 254 -6.21 -13.94 17.41
CA VAL A 254 -4.98 -13.47 18.09
C VAL A 254 -3.97 -14.62 18.23
N ARG A 255 -4.42 -15.77 18.74
CA ARG A 255 -3.59 -16.98 18.87
C ARG A 255 -3.01 -17.40 17.53
N ALA A 256 -3.80 -17.42 16.47
CA ALA A 256 -3.37 -17.79 15.13
C ALA A 256 -2.23 -16.88 14.62
N ILE A 257 -2.38 -15.55 14.77
CA ILE A 257 -1.36 -14.59 14.35
C ILE A 257 -0.05 -14.79 15.14
N VAL A 258 -0.12 -14.86 16.47
CA VAL A 258 1.11 -14.87 17.29
C VAL A 258 1.86 -16.19 17.21
N THR A 259 1.17 -17.29 16.91
CA THR A 259 1.74 -18.63 16.74
C THR A 259 2.02 -19.01 15.28
N SER A 260 1.69 -18.14 14.32
CA SER A 260 1.85 -18.43 12.90
C SER A 260 3.29 -18.83 12.55
N ARG A 261 3.42 -19.98 11.89
CA ARG A 261 4.70 -20.43 11.33
C ARG A 261 5.11 -19.66 10.07
N HIS A 262 4.24 -18.83 9.50
CA HIS A 262 4.49 -18.09 8.27
C HIS A 262 4.87 -16.63 8.56
N LEU A 263 4.26 -15.99 9.55
CA LEU A 263 4.52 -14.58 9.95
C LEU A 263 5.81 -14.39 10.76
N ARG A 264 6.93 -14.91 10.24
CA ARG A 264 8.23 -14.95 10.93
C ARG A 264 8.96 -13.60 10.97
N ARG A 265 8.60 -12.69 10.06
CA ARG A 265 9.21 -11.35 9.91
C ARG A 265 8.40 -10.23 10.55
N LEU A 266 7.31 -10.56 11.24
CA LEU A 266 6.45 -9.57 11.87
C LEU A 266 7.21 -8.80 12.95
N THR A 267 7.23 -7.48 12.83
CA THR A 267 7.89 -6.54 13.75
C THR A 267 6.90 -5.52 14.32
N HIS A 268 5.82 -5.23 13.59
CA HIS A 268 4.80 -4.27 14.00
C HIS A 268 3.43 -4.95 13.96
N LEU A 269 2.78 -5.02 15.12
CA LEU A 269 1.49 -5.67 15.28
C LEU A 269 0.51 -4.73 15.99
N GLN A 270 -0.58 -4.41 15.31
CA GLN A 270 -1.72 -3.70 15.89
C GLN A 270 -2.97 -4.57 15.75
N LEU A 271 -3.60 -4.89 16.88
CA LEU A 271 -4.84 -5.67 16.98
C LEU A 271 -5.83 -4.88 17.84
N HIS A 272 -6.45 -3.85 17.26
CA HIS A 272 -7.46 -3.09 18.00
C HIS A 272 -8.77 -3.89 18.13
N ARG A 273 -9.57 -3.57 19.15
CA ARG A 273 -10.92 -4.13 19.35
C ARG A 273 -10.90 -5.66 19.30
N SER A 274 -10.06 -6.25 20.14
CA SER A 274 -9.96 -7.69 20.31
C SER A 274 -10.52 -8.12 21.65
N ASP A 275 -11.18 -9.26 21.74
CA ASP A 275 -11.61 -9.86 23.02
C ASP A 275 -10.48 -10.67 23.69
N LEU A 276 -9.22 -10.25 23.46
CA LEU A 276 -8.04 -11.04 23.83
C LEU A 276 -7.91 -11.17 25.37
N GLY A 277 -8.16 -10.09 26.10
CA GLY A 277 -8.11 -10.04 27.56
C GLY A 277 -6.79 -10.51 28.18
N ASP A 278 -6.82 -10.89 29.46
CA ASP A 278 -5.59 -11.34 30.14
C ASP A 278 -5.05 -12.66 29.55
N VAL A 279 -5.94 -13.49 28.98
CA VAL A 279 -5.57 -14.75 28.32
C VAL A 279 -4.76 -14.49 27.06
N GLY A 280 -5.15 -13.53 26.23
CA GLY A 280 -4.41 -13.15 25.03
C GLY A 280 -3.03 -12.56 25.35
N CYS A 281 -2.90 -11.84 26.47
CA CYS A 281 -1.58 -11.40 26.97
C CYS A 281 -0.67 -12.61 27.24
N THR A 282 -1.21 -13.69 27.82
CA THR A 282 -0.48 -14.95 28.03
C THR A 282 -0.10 -15.62 26.71
N GLU A 283 -1.00 -15.67 25.73
CA GLU A 283 -0.72 -16.23 24.40
C GLU A 283 0.41 -15.45 23.69
N ILE A 284 0.39 -14.11 23.75
CA ILE A 284 1.43 -13.25 23.19
C ILE A 284 2.78 -13.56 23.84
N VAL A 285 2.86 -13.64 25.17
CA VAL A 285 4.11 -13.95 25.88
C VAL A 285 4.61 -15.35 25.55
N THR A 286 3.74 -16.36 25.62
CA THR A 286 4.13 -17.77 25.45
C THR A 286 4.51 -18.10 24.01
N SER A 287 3.93 -17.42 23.01
CA SER A 287 4.30 -17.57 21.59
C SER A 287 5.75 -17.16 21.29
N GLY A 288 6.36 -16.32 22.15
CA GLY A 288 7.69 -15.77 21.93
C GLY A 288 7.75 -14.71 20.83
N ILE A 289 6.62 -14.19 20.35
CA ILE A 289 6.57 -13.15 19.31
C ILE A 289 7.27 -11.85 19.75
N LEU A 290 7.25 -11.55 21.05
CA LEU A 290 7.93 -10.37 21.64
C LEU A 290 9.46 -10.36 21.44
N LYS A 291 10.07 -11.49 21.08
CA LYS A 291 11.50 -11.55 20.74
C LYS A 291 11.87 -10.77 19.48
N ARG A 292 10.88 -10.52 18.60
CA ARG A 292 11.06 -9.89 17.30
C ARG A 292 10.19 -8.65 17.07
N LEU A 293 9.11 -8.46 17.84
CA LEU A 293 8.32 -7.24 17.73
C LEU A 293 9.12 -6.02 18.20
N GLN A 294 8.88 -4.90 17.53
CA GLN A 294 9.29 -3.55 17.87
C GLN A 294 8.08 -2.73 18.32
N VAL A 295 6.92 -2.95 17.71
CA VAL A 295 5.68 -2.25 18.05
C VAL A 295 4.56 -3.26 18.33
N LEU A 296 3.92 -3.10 19.49
CA LEU A 296 2.73 -3.84 19.87
C LEU A 296 1.64 -2.87 20.34
N ASP A 297 0.52 -2.85 19.63
CA ASP A 297 -0.64 -2.00 19.93
C ASP A 297 -1.88 -2.89 20.11
N LEU A 298 -2.39 -2.91 21.34
CA LEU A 298 -3.51 -3.73 21.82
C LEU A 298 -4.62 -2.86 22.42
N ARG A 299 -4.81 -1.64 21.90
CA ARG A 299 -5.89 -0.77 22.37
C ARG A 299 -7.25 -1.42 22.19
N TYR A 300 -8.14 -1.24 23.16
CA TYR A 300 -9.46 -1.88 23.19
C TYR A 300 -9.38 -3.41 23.17
N GLY A 301 -8.48 -3.98 23.97
CA GLY A 301 -8.20 -5.42 24.07
C GLY A 301 -8.85 -6.12 25.26
N GLU A 302 -9.65 -5.43 26.08
CA GLU A 302 -10.23 -5.91 27.34
C GLU A 302 -9.17 -6.38 28.37
N ILE A 303 -8.00 -5.75 28.35
CA ILE A 303 -6.84 -6.10 29.20
C ILE A 303 -7.01 -5.49 30.59
N THR A 304 -6.96 -6.31 31.64
CA THR A 304 -6.97 -5.81 33.02
C THR A 304 -5.55 -5.57 33.54
N ASP A 305 -5.44 -5.07 34.78
CA ASP A 305 -4.17 -4.99 35.50
C ASP A 305 -3.41 -6.33 35.53
N THR A 306 -4.13 -7.46 35.52
CA THR A 306 -3.53 -8.79 35.49
C THR A 306 -2.82 -9.04 34.17
N GLY A 307 -3.47 -8.78 33.03
CA GLY A 307 -2.86 -8.90 31.70
C GLY A 307 -1.69 -7.94 31.51
N ALA A 308 -1.81 -6.71 32.02
CA ALA A 308 -0.72 -5.75 32.02
C ALA A 308 0.51 -6.27 32.81
N CYS A 309 0.31 -6.89 33.98
CA CYS A 309 1.38 -7.53 34.74
C CYS A 309 2.02 -8.69 33.97
N ILE A 310 1.21 -9.53 33.30
CA ILE A 310 1.71 -10.65 32.48
C ILE A 310 2.66 -10.15 31.38
N LEU A 311 2.29 -9.07 30.69
CA LEU A 311 3.15 -8.46 29.68
C LEU A 311 4.43 -7.89 30.33
N ALA A 312 4.29 -7.14 31.43
CA ALA A 312 5.40 -6.48 32.12
C ALA A 312 6.45 -7.47 32.66
N ASP A 313 6.01 -8.66 33.10
CA ASP A 313 6.88 -9.71 33.61
C ASP A 313 7.66 -10.45 32.49
N CYS A 314 7.30 -10.25 31.22
CA CYS A 314 8.01 -10.84 30.09
C CYS A 314 9.36 -10.14 29.85
N PRO A 315 10.51 -10.82 29.97
CA PRO A 315 11.82 -10.20 29.78
C PRO A 315 12.04 -9.62 28.38
N ASP A 316 11.42 -10.24 27.37
CA ASP A 316 11.52 -9.82 25.97
C ASP A 316 10.72 -8.54 25.66
N LEU A 317 9.82 -8.10 26.56
CA LEU A 317 9.05 -6.86 26.37
C LEU A 317 9.94 -5.63 26.18
N ARG A 318 11.15 -5.64 26.79
CA ARG A 318 12.14 -4.54 26.69
C ARG A 318 12.68 -4.31 25.27
N ARG A 319 12.40 -5.22 24.34
CA ARG A 319 12.76 -5.08 22.92
C ARG A 319 11.78 -4.19 22.16
N LEU A 320 10.57 -4.00 22.70
CA LEU A 320 9.58 -3.10 22.10
C LEU A 320 10.07 -1.66 22.21
N GLU A 321 9.99 -0.97 21.09
CA GLU A 321 10.10 0.48 20.99
C GLU A 321 8.79 1.14 21.45
N LEU A 322 7.66 0.47 21.24
CA LEU A 322 6.33 0.94 21.64
C LEU A 322 5.43 -0.22 22.09
N LEU A 323 4.84 -0.06 23.27
CA LEU A 323 3.69 -0.83 23.75
C LEU A 323 2.54 0.15 23.98
N ASP A 324 1.43 -0.02 23.27
CA ASP A 324 0.19 0.74 23.49
C ASP A 324 -0.91 -0.22 23.98
N ILE A 325 -1.35 -0.01 25.21
CA ILE A 325 -2.46 -0.70 25.86
C ILE A 325 -3.50 0.31 26.37
N GLU A 326 -3.54 1.52 25.81
CA GLU A 326 -4.55 2.50 26.19
C GLU A 326 -5.98 1.99 25.90
N ARG A 327 -6.96 2.57 26.58
CA ARG A 327 -8.40 2.28 26.34
C ARG A 327 -8.74 0.79 26.53
N ASN A 328 -8.08 0.15 27.50
CA ASN A 328 -8.43 -1.13 28.10
C ASN A 328 -9.11 -0.92 29.46
#